data_AF-A0A1H7Y3G2-F1
#
_entry.id   AF-A0A1H7Y3G2-F1
#
_cell.length_a   1.000
_cell.length_b   1.000
_cell.length_c   1.000
_cell.angle_alpha   90.00
_cell.angle_beta   90.00
_cell.angle_gamma   90.00
#
_symmetry.space_group_name_H-M   'P 1'
#
loop_
_entity.id
_entity.type
_entity.pdbx_description
1 polymer ?
#
loop_
_entity_poly.entity_id
_entity_poly.type
_entity_poly.pdbx_seq_one_letter_code
_entity_poly.pdbx_strand_id
1 'polypeptide(L)'
;MKRFYKNSIPLFTTLSHLFPFISQSVNNLSYLDLDVKTVDNLNYNKTVADLIKWYKQADDKRIKLRYGYQLVRFHHYNLKFAEAVQAFEEYVEPLNLKTAPYYLALDQYAGALNGLGQKDKANYLFFQVFLHTKKRKDSAFSSMQFSSDNDFNTLLAKAKNDTEKEMVYFLLAYQSFNNQLPMMKKIYALNPNSEVLKVLQARAMLQLEWHFLEKYPKNNSKQKDNRLPLKDDDHNSQFVQQLNELQSLTAQLYQMADDKAF
;
A
#
# COMPACT_ATOMS: atom_id res chain seq x y z
N MET A 1 34.61 23.05 0.26
CA MET A 1 34.24 21.68 -0.16
C MET A 1 35.06 20.53 0.47
N LYS A 2 35.85 20.73 1.55
CA LYS A 2 36.70 19.65 2.14
C LYS A 2 36.35 19.22 3.59
N ARG A 3 35.17 19.58 4.11
CA ARG A 3 34.75 19.21 5.50
C ARG A 3 33.63 18.16 5.61
N PHE A 4 33.02 17.74 4.49
CA PHE A 4 31.88 16.82 4.50
C PHE A 4 32.24 15.32 4.42
N TYR A 5 33.50 14.95 4.21
CA TYR A 5 33.90 13.55 3.95
C TYR A 5 34.48 12.79 5.15
N LYS A 6 34.70 13.44 6.30
CA LYS A 6 35.36 12.77 7.44
C LYS A 6 34.40 11.96 8.34
N ASN A 7 33.09 12.24 8.27
CA ASN A 7 32.07 11.58 9.10
C ASN A 7 31.17 10.60 8.31
N SER A 8 31.36 10.47 7.00
CA SER A 8 30.59 9.56 6.12
C SER A 8 31.24 8.18 5.94
N ILE A 9 32.49 8.02 6.39
CA ILE A 9 33.27 6.78 6.26
C ILE A 9 32.79 5.65 7.21
N PRO A 10 32.21 5.89 8.41
CA PRO A 10 31.69 4.79 9.24
C PRO A 10 30.37 4.21 8.71
N LEU A 11 29.63 4.93 7.85
CA LEU A 11 28.29 4.52 7.38
C LEU A 11 28.33 3.36 6.38
N PHE A 12 29.42 3.20 5.62
CA PHE A 12 29.54 2.10 4.65
C PHE A 12 30.18 0.84 5.24
N THR A 13 31.09 0.98 6.21
CA THR A 13 31.78 -0.16 6.85
C THR A 13 30.99 -0.80 7.97
N THR A 14 30.03 -0.09 8.60
CA THR A 14 29.18 -0.67 9.66
C THR A 14 27.88 -1.27 9.13
N LEU A 15 27.41 -0.84 7.95
CA LEU A 15 26.24 -1.42 7.27
C LEU A 15 26.57 -2.67 6.43
N SER A 16 27.82 -2.86 5.99
CA SER A 16 28.21 -4.04 5.20
C SER A 16 27.94 -5.36 5.94
N HIS A 17 28.11 -5.38 7.26
CA HIS A 17 27.83 -6.56 8.09
C HIS A 17 26.34 -6.81 8.32
N LEU A 18 25.46 -5.81 8.13
CA LEU A 18 24.01 -5.92 8.29
C LEU A 18 23.27 -6.06 6.95
N PHE A 19 23.89 -5.67 5.84
CA PHE A 19 23.36 -5.82 4.49
C PHE A 19 22.92 -7.25 4.10
N PRO A 20 23.65 -8.33 4.45
CA PRO A 20 23.21 -9.69 4.13
C PRO A 20 22.01 -10.17 4.97
N PHE A 21 21.61 -9.44 6.02
CA PHE A 21 20.51 -9.81 6.93
C PHE A 21 19.18 -9.10 6.61
N ILE A 22 19.10 -8.39 5.48
CA ILE A 22 18.01 -7.44 5.16
C ILE A 22 16.98 -7.98 4.14
N SER A 23 17.08 -9.24 3.69
CA SER A 23 16.09 -9.83 2.78
C SER A 23 14.83 -10.32 3.52
N GLN A 24 13.65 -9.97 2.98
CA GLN A 24 12.38 -10.58 3.35
C GLN A 24 12.45 -12.09 3.07
N SER A 25 11.82 -12.93 3.90
CA SER A 25 11.47 -14.29 3.49
C SER A 25 10.38 -14.19 2.41
N VAL A 26 10.80 -14.02 1.16
CA VAL A 26 9.91 -14.19 0.02
C VAL A 26 9.80 -15.68 -0.21
N ASN A 27 8.78 -16.31 0.39
CA ASN A 27 8.39 -17.67 0.02
C ASN A 27 7.77 -17.59 -1.38
N ASN A 28 8.64 -17.63 -2.40
CA ASN A 28 8.45 -18.14 -3.77
C ASN A 28 9.48 -17.49 -4.71
N LEU A 29 10.76 -17.84 -4.56
CA LEU A 29 11.72 -17.81 -5.67
C LEU A 29 12.88 -18.76 -5.39
N SER A 30 12.65 -20.04 -5.69
CA SER A 30 13.62 -21.12 -5.61
C SER A 30 14.62 -21.06 -6.77
N TYR A 31 15.45 -20.02 -6.86
CA TYR A 31 16.63 -19.97 -7.74
C TYR A 31 17.59 -18.87 -7.26
N LEU A 32 18.38 -19.19 -6.24
CA LEU A 32 19.70 -18.64 -5.88
C LEU A 32 19.95 -19.01 -4.41
N ASP A 33 20.76 -20.05 -4.17
CA ASP A 33 21.34 -20.38 -2.85
C ASP A 33 22.30 -19.25 -2.44
N LEU A 34 21.75 -18.11 -2.07
CA LEU A 34 22.44 -17.13 -1.26
C LEU A 34 22.27 -17.59 0.20
N ASP A 35 23.37 -17.67 0.94
CA ASP A 35 23.38 -17.88 2.39
C ASP A 35 22.56 -16.76 3.07
N VAL A 36 21.23 -16.94 3.14
CA VAL A 36 20.28 -15.95 3.70
C VAL A 36 20.49 -15.96 5.20
N LYS A 37 21.35 -15.07 5.68
CA LYS A 37 21.50 -14.87 7.11
C LYS A 37 20.21 -14.26 7.65
N THR A 38 19.39 -15.06 8.34
CA THR A 38 18.16 -14.57 8.97
C THR A 38 18.49 -13.74 10.22
N VAL A 39 17.54 -12.90 10.65
CA VAL A 39 17.67 -12.06 11.85
C VAL A 39 18.01 -12.90 13.10
N ASP A 40 17.62 -14.18 13.11
CA ASP A 40 17.87 -15.14 14.19
C ASP A 40 19.36 -15.35 14.51
N ASN A 41 20.24 -15.05 13.55
CA ASN A 41 21.69 -15.19 13.72
C ASN A 41 22.34 -13.96 14.38
N LEU A 42 21.58 -12.89 14.67
CA LEU A 42 22.09 -11.69 15.33
C LEU A 42 21.85 -11.74 16.84
N ASN A 43 22.83 -11.33 17.64
CA ASN A 43 22.64 -11.15 19.07
C ASN A 43 21.69 -9.96 19.30
N TYR A 44 20.46 -10.26 19.70
CA TYR A 44 19.38 -9.28 19.88
C TYR A 44 19.79 -8.13 20.81
N ASN A 45 20.24 -8.45 22.03
CA ASN A 45 20.58 -7.45 23.05
C ASN A 45 21.71 -6.53 22.59
N LYS A 46 22.77 -7.11 21.99
CA LYS A 46 23.89 -6.34 21.45
C LYS A 46 23.43 -5.42 20.32
N THR A 47 22.63 -5.94 19.40
CA THR A 47 22.16 -5.19 18.22
C THR A 47 21.28 -4.01 18.64
N VAL A 48 20.35 -4.21 19.58
CA VAL A 48 19.53 -3.14 20.15
C VAL A 48 20.40 -2.09 20.84
N ALA A 49 21.37 -2.52 21.65
CA ALA A 49 22.28 -1.60 22.34
C ALA A 49 23.11 -0.75 21.36
N ASP A 50 23.63 -1.36 20.29
CA ASP A 50 24.40 -0.67 19.25
C ASP A 50 23.54 0.32 18.47
N LEU A 51 22.31 -0.06 18.08
CA LEU A 51 21.37 0.82 17.38
C LEU A 51 20.99 2.05 18.23
N ILE A 52 20.69 1.86 19.51
CA ILE A 52 20.38 2.96 20.43
C ILE A 52 21.61 3.86 20.64
N LYS A 53 22.80 3.27 20.77
CA LYS A 53 24.05 4.02 20.89
C LYS A 53 24.27 4.91 19.66
N TRP A 54 24.14 4.37 18.45
CA TRP A 54 24.33 5.14 17.22
C TRP A 54 23.25 6.20 17.01
N TYR A 55 22.00 5.92 17.40
CA TYR A 55 20.94 6.93 17.42
C TYR A 55 21.32 8.12 18.31
N LYS A 56 21.81 7.85 19.52
CA LYS A 56 22.21 8.89 20.49
C LYS A 56 23.42 9.69 20.03
N GLN A 57 24.36 9.05 19.32
CA GLN A 57 25.56 9.69 18.77
C GLN A 57 25.31 10.50 17.50
N ALA A 58 24.20 10.27 16.79
CA ALA A 58 23.89 11.01 15.58
C ALA A 58 23.33 12.39 15.91
N ASP A 59 23.88 13.45 15.31
CA ASP A 59 23.34 14.81 15.46
C ASP A 59 22.18 15.09 14.49
N ASP A 60 22.31 14.61 13.24
CA ASP A 60 21.34 14.87 12.18
C ASP A 60 20.05 14.04 12.36
N LYS A 61 18.90 14.72 12.38
CA LYS A 61 17.58 14.09 12.56
C LYS A 61 17.25 13.04 11.49
N ARG A 62 17.73 13.19 10.25
CA ARG A 62 17.53 12.20 9.17
C ARG A 62 18.36 10.94 9.43
N ILE A 63 19.53 11.07 10.02
CA ILE A 63 20.36 9.92 10.45
C ILE A 63 19.70 9.22 11.63
N LYS A 64 19.25 9.98 12.65
CA LYS A 64 18.43 9.45 13.75
C LYS A 64 17.22 8.67 13.24
N LEU A 65 16.47 9.22 12.29
CA LEU A 65 15.31 8.56 11.71
C LEU A 65 15.65 7.20 11.07
N ARG A 66 16.80 7.10 10.40
CA ARG A 66 17.25 5.82 9.81
C ARG A 66 17.57 4.79 10.89
N TYR A 67 18.24 5.18 11.99
CA TYR A 67 18.48 4.27 13.11
C TYR A 67 17.19 3.89 13.84
N GLY A 68 16.27 4.84 14.06
CA GLY A 68 14.96 4.57 14.63
C GLY A 68 14.16 3.58 13.78
N TYR A 69 14.16 3.74 12.46
CA TYR A 69 13.56 2.76 11.55
C TYR A 69 14.18 1.36 11.70
N GLN A 70 15.52 1.25 11.73
CA GLN A 70 16.18 -0.05 11.89
C GLN A 70 15.82 -0.69 13.24
N LEU A 71 15.72 0.09 14.31
CA LEU A 71 15.33 -0.39 15.63
C LEU A 71 13.90 -0.95 15.63
N VAL A 72 12.93 -0.20 15.10
CA VAL A 72 11.52 -0.66 14.99
C VAL A 72 11.43 -1.94 14.17
N ARG A 73 12.08 -1.98 13.01
CA ARG A 73 12.09 -3.16 12.14
C ARG A 73 12.73 -4.36 12.83
N PHE A 74 13.84 -4.16 13.53
CA PHE A 74 14.57 -5.23 14.21
C PHE A 74 13.71 -5.84 15.33
N HIS A 75 13.06 -5.03 16.16
CA HIS A 75 12.11 -5.54 17.15
C HIS A 75 10.95 -6.30 16.50
N HIS A 76 10.34 -5.72 15.46
CA HIS A 76 9.20 -6.33 14.77
C HIS A 76 9.55 -7.71 14.18
N TYR A 77 10.70 -7.85 13.51
CA TYR A 77 11.13 -9.12 12.92
C TYR A 77 11.57 -10.17 13.95
N ASN A 78 11.92 -9.77 15.16
CA ASN A 78 12.13 -10.68 16.30
C ASN A 78 10.83 -10.98 17.08
N LEU A 79 9.66 -10.59 16.54
CA LEU A 79 8.34 -10.73 17.18
C LEU A 79 8.22 -10.02 18.54
N LYS A 80 9.09 -9.05 18.79
CA LYS A 80 9.11 -8.18 19.97
C LYS A 80 8.21 -6.98 19.74
N PHE A 81 6.90 -7.26 19.63
CA PHE A 81 5.93 -6.27 19.13
C PHE A 81 5.76 -5.08 20.07
N ALA A 82 5.78 -5.31 21.39
CA ALA A 82 5.69 -4.23 22.37
C ALA A 82 6.91 -3.30 22.29
N GLU A 83 8.10 -3.88 22.13
CA GLU A 83 9.35 -3.14 21.97
C GLU A 83 9.41 -2.39 20.63
N ALA A 84 8.84 -2.95 19.56
CA ALA A 84 8.73 -2.26 18.27
C ALA A 84 7.82 -1.03 18.34
N VAL A 85 6.70 -1.16 19.06
CA VAL A 85 5.77 -0.07 19.35
C VAL A 85 6.48 1.04 20.13
N GLN A 86 7.10 0.69 21.26
CA GLN A 86 7.85 1.64 22.08
C GLN A 86 8.97 2.31 21.28
N ALA A 87 9.72 1.55 20.48
CA ALA A 87 10.81 2.10 19.69
C ALA A 87 10.34 3.13 18.66
N PHE A 88 9.15 2.96 18.08
CA PHE A 88 8.60 3.93 17.13
C PHE A 88 8.23 5.23 17.85
N GLU A 89 7.52 5.12 18.95
CA GLU A 89 7.04 6.25 19.76
C GLU A 89 8.20 7.03 20.39
N GLU A 90 9.29 6.36 20.76
CA GLU A 90 10.46 6.99 21.38
C GLU A 90 11.46 7.57 20.36
N TYR A 91 11.79 6.81 19.30
CA TYR A 91 12.93 7.15 18.43
C TYR A 91 12.52 7.70 17.06
N VAL A 92 11.29 7.48 16.59
CA VAL A 92 10.84 7.85 15.24
C VAL A 92 9.85 9.00 15.27
N GLU A 93 8.76 8.87 16.02
CA GLU A 93 7.66 9.85 16.04
C GLU A 93 8.11 11.27 16.47
N PRO A 94 8.91 11.45 17.53
CA PRO A 94 9.29 12.79 18.02
C PRO A 94 10.18 13.57 17.04
N LEU A 95 10.80 12.89 16.06
CA LEU A 95 11.60 13.56 15.04
C LEU A 95 10.73 14.41 14.10
N ASN A 96 9.45 14.07 13.95
CA ASN A 96 8.48 14.73 13.08
C ASN A 96 8.99 14.93 11.62
N LEU A 97 9.67 13.92 11.08
CA LEU A 97 10.26 13.93 9.73
C LEU A 97 9.58 12.90 8.82
N LYS A 98 8.48 13.29 8.17
CA LYS A 98 7.67 12.44 7.27
C LYS A 98 8.34 12.17 5.91
N THR A 99 9.51 11.56 5.94
CA THR A 99 10.27 11.14 4.75
C THR A 99 10.13 9.63 4.52
N ALA A 100 10.71 9.09 3.43
CA ALA A 100 10.57 7.66 3.13
C ALA A 100 10.92 6.72 4.30
N PRO A 101 12.01 6.90 5.07
CA PRO A 101 12.30 6.08 6.24
C PRO A 101 11.23 6.13 7.34
N TYR A 102 10.53 7.25 7.50
CA TYR A 102 9.43 7.35 8.45
C TYR A 102 8.28 6.43 8.06
N TYR A 103 7.87 6.44 6.80
CA TYR A 103 6.80 5.54 6.34
C TYR A 103 7.22 4.07 6.33
N LEU A 104 8.53 3.78 6.17
CA LEU A 104 9.05 2.42 6.39
C LEU A 104 8.95 2.00 7.86
N ALA A 105 9.22 2.90 8.81
CA ALA A 105 9.04 2.63 10.23
C ALA A 105 7.56 2.51 10.61
N LEU A 106 6.71 3.39 10.05
CA LEU A 106 5.26 3.39 10.28
C LEU A 106 4.62 2.07 9.85
N ASP A 107 5.08 1.50 8.73
CA ASP A 107 4.65 0.19 8.25
C ASP A 107 5.01 -0.95 9.24
N GLN A 108 6.22 -0.92 9.81
CA GLN A 108 6.63 -1.92 10.80
C GLN A 108 5.92 -1.72 12.14
N TYR A 109 5.67 -0.46 12.53
CA TYR A 109 4.87 -0.10 13.69
C TYR A 109 3.43 -0.59 13.57
N ALA A 110 2.80 -0.39 12.41
CA ALA A 110 1.47 -0.93 12.11
C ALA A 110 1.45 -2.46 12.17
N GLY A 111 2.47 -3.13 11.63
CA GLY A 111 2.64 -4.58 11.74
C GLY A 111 2.74 -5.07 13.20
N ALA A 112 3.54 -4.39 14.03
CA ALA A 112 3.67 -4.71 15.44
C ALA A 112 2.35 -4.51 16.22
N LEU A 113 1.62 -3.42 15.96
CA LEU A 113 0.29 -3.20 16.53
C LEU A 113 -0.70 -4.31 16.13
N ASN A 114 -0.64 -4.77 14.89
CA ASN A 114 -1.45 -5.90 14.43
C ASN A 114 -1.08 -7.20 15.18
N GLY A 115 0.23 -7.46 15.36
CA GLY A 115 0.73 -8.58 16.16
C GLY A 115 0.28 -8.56 17.63
N LEU A 116 -0.03 -7.37 18.17
CA LEU A 116 -0.61 -7.16 19.50
C LEU A 116 -2.16 -7.17 19.51
N GLY A 117 -2.81 -7.46 18.38
CA GLY A 117 -4.27 -7.47 18.25
C GLY A 117 -4.92 -6.10 18.11
N GLN A 118 -4.16 -5.00 18.00
CA GLN A 118 -4.69 -3.63 17.81
C GLN A 118 -5.02 -3.35 16.34
N LYS A 119 -5.90 -4.16 15.75
CA LYS A 119 -6.19 -4.19 14.31
C LYS A 119 -6.71 -2.86 13.75
N ASP A 120 -7.63 -2.20 14.44
CA ASP A 120 -8.22 -0.94 13.95
C ASP A 120 -7.20 0.20 13.85
N LYS A 121 -6.22 0.21 14.77
CA LYS A 121 -5.10 1.17 14.72
C LYS A 121 -4.15 0.79 13.61
N ALA A 122 -3.78 -0.49 13.50
CA ALA A 122 -2.91 -0.99 12.45
C ALA A 122 -3.46 -0.68 11.05
N ASN A 123 -4.74 -0.96 10.79
CA ASN A 123 -5.40 -0.69 9.51
C ASN A 123 -5.32 0.79 9.13
N TYR A 124 -5.57 1.71 10.07
CA TYR A 124 -5.42 3.15 9.81
C TYR A 124 -3.97 3.54 9.48
N LEU A 125 -2.98 2.97 10.18
CA LEU A 125 -1.58 3.28 9.92
C LEU A 125 -1.07 2.69 8.60
N PHE A 126 -1.48 1.47 8.24
CA PHE A 126 -1.24 0.93 6.91
C PHE A 126 -1.88 1.80 5.82
N PHE A 127 -3.09 2.34 6.06
CA PHE A 127 -3.71 3.29 5.14
C PHE A 127 -2.85 4.55 4.95
N GLN A 128 -2.27 5.09 6.03
CA GLN A 128 -1.35 6.23 5.94
C GLN A 128 -0.08 5.87 5.14
N VAL A 129 0.46 4.66 5.30
CA VAL A 129 1.59 4.18 4.47
C VAL A 129 1.18 4.09 2.99
N PHE A 130 0.01 3.53 2.70
CA PHE A 130 -0.53 3.41 1.35
C PHE A 130 -0.72 4.77 0.67
N LEU A 131 -1.24 5.76 1.41
CA LEU A 131 -1.49 7.10 0.91
C LEU A 131 -0.19 7.83 0.52
N HIS A 132 0.84 7.70 1.36
CA HIS A 132 2.05 8.53 1.27
C HIS A 132 3.26 7.85 0.60
N THR A 133 3.14 6.58 0.19
CA THR A 133 4.22 5.87 -0.48
C THR A 133 3.82 5.40 -1.87
N LYS A 134 4.76 5.46 -2.83
CA LYS A 134 4.56 4.91 -4.18
C LYS A 134 4.91 3.42 -4.25
N LYS A 135 6.03 3.03 -3.65
CA LYS A 135 6.60 1.67 -3.78
C LYS A 135 6.01 0.62 -2.83
N ARG A 136 5.17 1.02 -1.87
CA ARG A 136 4.63 0.12 -0.84
C ARG A 136 3.11 0.05 -0.81
N LYS A 137 2.44 0.57 -1.82
CA LYS A 137 0.98 0.52 -1.91
C LYS A 137 0.46 -0.91 -1.80
N ASP A 138 1.00 -1.83 -2.60
CA ASP A 138 0.56 -3.23 -2.60
C ASP A 138 0.82 -3.91 -1.26
N SER A 139 2.03 -3.76 -0.71
CA SER A 139 2.38 -4.33 0.59
C SER A 139 1.51 -3.77 1.73
N ALA A 140 1.26 -2.46 1.74
CA ALA A 140 0.43 -1.84 2.77
C ALA A 140 -1.02 -2.27 2.63
N PHE A 141 -1.55 -2.32 1.41
CA PHE A 141 -2.90 -2.79 1.12
C PHE A 141 -3.11 -4.24 1.57
N SER A 142 -2.22 -5.16 1.18
CA SER A 142 -2.29 -6.57 1.61
C SER A 142 -2.14 -6.77 3.12
N SER A 143 -1.57 -5.79 3.83
CA SER A 143 -1.43 -5.85 5.29
C SER A 143 -2.68 -5.35 6.03
N MET A 144 -3.58 -4.63 5.34
CA MET A 144 -4.84 -4.20 5.92
C MET A 144 -5.77 -5.42 6.04
N GLN A 145 -6.26 -5.65 7.26
CA GLN A 145 -7.23 -6.72 7.54
C GLN A 145 -8.61 -6.10 7.64
N PHE A 146 -9.24 -5.82 6.49
CA PHE A 146 -10.66 -5.46 6.45
C PHE A 146 -11.49 -6.73 6.48
N SER A 147 -12.20 -6.95 7.58
CA SER A 147 -13.03 -8.13 7.83
C SER A 147 -14.52 -7.83 7.86
N SER A 148 -14.89 -6.55 7.96
CA SER A 148 -16.28 -6.11 8.01
C SER A 148 -16.48 -4.70 7.44
N ASP A 149 -17.72 -4.37 7.11
CA ASP A 149 -18.13 -2.99 6.77
C ASP A 149 -17.84 -2.00 7.91
N ASN A 150 -17.79 -2.47 9.16
CA ASN A 150 -17.46 -1.64 10.31
C ASN A 150 -16.00 -1.15 10.28
N ASP A 151 -15.07 -1.99 9.83
CA ASP A 151 -13.65 -1.63 9.70
C ASP A 151 -13.49 -0.50 8.68
N PHE A 152 -14.27 -0.55 7.60
CA PHE A 152 -14.34 0.51 6.59
C PHE A 152 -14.92 1.81 7.15
N ASN A 153 -16.09 1.75 7.79
CA ASN A 153 -16.74 2.95 8.34
C ASN A 153 -15.83 3.63 9.37
N THR A 154 -15.10 2.85 10.16
CA THR A 154 -14.10 3.34 11.10
C THR A 154 -12.95 4.05 10.38
N LEU A 155 -12.46 3.51 9.27
CA LEU A 155 -11.41 4.14 8.48
C LEU A 155 -11.90 5.45 7.83
N LEU A 156 -13.10 5.43 7.25
CA LEU A 156 -13.72 6.60 6.62
C LEU A 156 -13.97 7.72 7.64
N ALA A 157 -14.42 7.38 8.85
CA ALA A 157 -14.61 8.35 9.93
C ALA A 157 -13.30 9.00 10.42
N LYS A 158 -12.16 8.31 10.25
CA LYS A 158 -10.83 8.84 10.58
C LYS A 158 -10.20 9.69 9.46
N ALA A 159 -10.76 9.66 8.25
CA ALA A 159 -10.24 10.39 7.10
C ALA A 159 -10.39 11.91 7.33
N LYS A 160 -9.26 12.63 7.26
CA LYS A 160 -9.20 14.04 7.69
C LYS A 160 -9.60 15.05 6.63
N ASN A 161 -9.52 14.66 5.36
CA ASN A 161 -9.76 15.52 4.22
C ASN A 161 -10.34 14.70 3.07
N ASP A 162 -10.78 15.39 2.04
CA ASP A 162 -11.46 14.75 0.91
C ASP A 162 -10.51 13.86 0.11
N THR A 163 -9.21 14.15 0.05
CA THR A 163 -8.22 13.24 -0.53
C THR A 163 -8.11 11.91 0.23
N GLU A 164 -8.15 11.94 1.56
CA GLU A 164 -8.16 10.72 2.36
C GLU A 164 -9.46 9.93 2.16
N LYS A 165 -10.62 10.60 2.19
CA LYS A 165 -11.92 9.94 1.94
C LYS A 165 -11.98 9.32 0.53
N GLU A 166 -11.47 10.03 -0.48
CA GLU A 166 -11.32 9.56 -1.85
C GLU A 166 -10.53 8.25 -1.88
N MET A 167 -9.38 8.22 -1.20
CA MET A 167 -8.55 7.01 -1.16
C MET A 167 -9.19 5.87 -0.36
N VAL A 168 -9.98 6.17 0.66
CA VAL A 168 -10.75 5.16 1.41
C VAL A 168 -11.80 4.50 0.50
N TYR A 169 -12.54 5.28 -0.30
CA TYR A 169 -13.45 4.72 -1.32
C TYR A 169 -12.71 3.95 -2.40
N PHE A 170 -11.53 4.41 -2.83
CA PHE A 170 -10.71 3.69 -3.79
C PHE A 170 -10.30 2.31 -3.28
N LEU A 171 -9.90 2.21 -2.01
CA LEU A 171 -9.53 0.93 -1.40
C LEU A 171 -10.69 -0.08 -1.41
N LEU A 172 -11.91 0.37 -1.10
CA LEU A 172 -13.10 -0.49 -1.19
C LEU A 172 -13.41 -0.94 -2.61
N ALA A 173 -13.30 -0.03 -3.56
CA ALA A 173 -13.52 -0.34 -4.97
C ALA A 173 -12.48 -1.34 -5.49
N TYR A 174 -11.26 -1.30 -4.93
CA TYR A 174 -10.16 -2.17 -5.34
C TYR A 174 -10.28 -3.59 -4.77
N GLN A 175 -10.89 -3.75 -3.58
CA GLN A 175 -11.09 -5.05 -2.95
C GLN A 175 -11.88 -5.99 -3.87
N SER A 176 -11.34 -7.20 -4.09
CA SER A 176 -11.85 -8.19 -5.05
C SER A 176 -13.33 -8.51 -4.83
N PHE A 177 -14.07 -8.73 -5.92
CA PHE A 177 -15.50 -9.11 -5.98
C PHE A 177 -16.53 -8.01 -5.67
N ASN A 178 -16.11 -6.78 -5.34
CA ASN A 178 -17.05 -5.66 -5.19
C ASN A 178 -17.40 -5.01 -6.54
N ASN A 179 -18.67 -4.67 -6.74
CA ASN A 179 -19.08 -3.75 -7.80
C ASN A 179 -18.40 -2.39 -7.52
N GLN A 180 -17.55 -1.93 -8.43
CA GLN A 180 -16.75 -0.72 -8.26
C GLN A 180 -17.60 0.55 -8.38
N LEU A 181 -18.73 0.47 -9.10
CA LEU A 181 -19.52 1.61 -9.54
C LEU A 181 -20.10 2.45 -8.39
N PRO A 182 -20.64 1.87 -7.28
CA PRO A 182 -21.09 2.67 -6.13
C PRO A 182 -19.96 3.51 -5.51
N MET A 183 -18.75 2.96 -5.41
CA MET A 183 -17.60 3.70 -4.88
C MET A 183 -17.10 4.75 -5.86
N MET A 184 -17.12 4.46 -7.17
CA MET A 184 -16.80 5.43 -8.22
C MET A 184 -17.75 6.63 -8.17
N LYS A 185 -19.06 6.43 -7.97
CA LYS A 185 -20.03 7.53 -7.79
C LYS A 185 -19.71 8.39 -6.56
N LYS A 186 -19.32 7.77 -5.44
CA LYS A 186 -18.89 8.51 -4.23
C LYS A 186 -17.61 9.31 -4.47
N ILE A 187 -16.62 8.73 -5.15
CA ILE A 187 -15.38 9.42 -5.54
C ILE A 187 -15.69 10.58 -6.49
N TYR A 188 -16.55 10.38 -7.49
CA TYR A 188 -16.94 11.41 -8.45
C TYR A 188 -17.63 12.59 -7.76
N ALA A 189 -18.57 12.33 -6.86
CA ALA A 189 -19.24 13.39 -6.09
C ALA A 189 -18.28 14.19 -5.20
N LEU A 190 -17.19 13.56 -4.75
CA LEU A 190 -16.17 14.19 -3.90
C LEU A 190 -15.13 14.96 -4.72
N ASN A 191 -14.64 14.37 -5.80
CA ASN A 191 -13.61 14.91 -6.68
C ASN A 191 -13.80 14.39 -8.12
N PRO A 192 -14.49 15.15 -8.99
CA PRO A 192 -14.71 14.77 -10.38
C PRO A 192 -13.41 14.61 -11.19
N ASN A 193 -12.32 15.29 -10.80
CA ASN A 193 -11.03 15.23 -11.53
C ASN A 193 -10.06 14.21 -10.93
N SER A 194 -10.54 13.30 -10.09
CA SER A 194 -9.72 12.29 -9.41
C SER A 194 -8.94 11.41 -10.39
N GLU A 195 -7.62 11.29 -10.18
CA GLU A 195 -6.78 10.36 -10.94
C GLU A 195 -7.15 8.89 -10.67
N VAL A 196 -7.54 8.57 -9.43
CA VAL A 196 -7.88 7.19 -9.07
C VAL A 196 -9.23 6.76 -9.64
N LEU A 197 -10.12 7.71 -9.93
CA LEU A 197 -11.35 7.44 -10.67
C LEU A 197 -11.07 6.92 -12.08
N LYS A 198 -10.02 7.41 -12.76
CA LYS A 198 -9.59 6.91 -14.08
C LYS A 198 -9.07 5.48 -14.00
N VAL A 199 -8.34 5.15 -12.94
CA VAL A 199 -7.84 3.80 -12.68
C VAL A 199 -9.00 2.82 -12.45
N LEU A 200 -10.00 3.21 -11.65
CA LEU A 200 -11.19 2.40 -11.42
C LEU A 200 -12.03 2.20 -12.69
N GLN A 201 -12.18 3.23 -13.53
CA GLN A 201 -12.88 3.09 -14.81
C GLN A 201 -12.24 2.02 -15.70
N ALA A 202 -10.91 2.09 -15.89
CA ALA A 202 -10.19 1.12 -16.71
C ALA A 202 -10.34 -0.31 -16.13
N ARG A 203 -10.25 -0.46 -14.80
CA ARG A 203 -10.43 -1.74 -14.12
C ARG A 203 -11.86 -2.28 -14.25
N ALA A 204 -12.87 -1.43 -14.06
CA ALA A 204 -14.27 -1.81 -14.18
C ALA A 204 -14.63 -2.21 -15.62
N MET A 205 -14.11 -1.50 -16.63
CA MET A 205 -14.25 -1.89 -18.03
C MET A 205 -13.60 -3.25 -18.31
N LEU A 206 -12.38 -3.49 -17.82
CA LEU A 206 -11.70 -4.77 -17.95
C LEU A 206 -12.46 -5.91 -17.26
N GLN A 207 -13.02 -5.67 -16.07
CA GLN A 207 -13.83 -6.67 -15.36
C GLN A 207 -15.11 -7.02 -16.12
N LEU A 208 -15.78 -6.02 -16.69
CA LEU A 208 -16.95 -6.21 -17.53
C LEU A 208 -16.59 -7.01 -18.78
N GLU A 209 -15.49 -6.67 -19.45
CA GLU A 209 -15.00 -7.42 -20.61
C GLU A 209 -14.70 -8.89 -20.26
N TRP A 210 -14.00 -9.14 -19.15
CA TRP A 210 -13.71 -10.50 -18.70
C TRP A 210 -14.98 -11.28 -18.35
N HIS A 211 -15.91 -10.69 -17.61
CA HIS A 211 -17.17 -11.35 -17.26
C HIS A 211 -17.98 -11.71 -18.51
N PHE A 212 -17.95 -10.84 -19.51
CA PHE A 212 -18.55 -11.12 -20.81
C PHE A 212 -17.81 -12.27 -21.52
N LEU A 213 -16.49 -12.19 -21.67
CA LEU A 213 -15.69 -13.20 -22.39
C LEU A 213 -15.68 -14.58 -21.72
N GLU A 214 -15.65 -14.66 -20.39
CA GLU A 214 -15.67 -15.92 -19.64
C GLU A 214 -17.00 -16.68 -19.84
N LYS A 215 -18.10 -15.95 -20.05
CA LYS A 215 -19.41 -16.52 -20.37
C LYS A 215 -19.47 -17.12 -21.78
N TYR A 216 -18.51 -16.82 -22.66
CA TYR A 216 -18.40 -17.42 -24.00
C TYR A 216 -17.23 -18.41 -24.06
N PRO A 217 -17.45 -19.73 -24.08
CA PRO A 217 -16.37 -20.67 -24.35
C PRO A 217 -15.74 -20.35 -25.70
N LYS A 218 -14.42 -20.47 -25.81
CA LYS A 218 -13.69 -20.36 -27.08
C LYS A 218 -14.30 -21.37 -28.07
N ASN A 219 -15.15 -20.90 -28.97
CA ASN A 219 -15.67 -21.73 -30.04
C ASN A 219 -14.49 -22.17 -30.92
N ASN A 220 -14.21 -23.47 -30.98
CA ASN A 220 -13.28 -24.08 -31.94
C ASN A 220 -13.85 -24.07 -33.38
N SER A 221 -14.68 -23.10 -33.73
CA SER A 221 -15.26 -22.97 -35.06
C SER A 221 -14.28 -22.22 -35.97
N LYS A 222 -13.98 -22.79 -37.13
CA LYS A 222 -13.05 -22.29 -38.16
C LYS A 222 -13.45 -20.93 -38.79
N GLN A 223 -14.44 -20.23 -38.26
CA GLN A 223 -14.78 -18.87 -38.65
C GLN A 223 -14.25 -17.90 -37.59
N LYS A 224 -13.21 -17.15 -37.97
CA LYS A 224 -12.75 -15.97 -37.24
C LYS A 224 -13.75 -14.84 -37.46
N ASP A 225 -14.84 -14.84 -36.71
CA ASP A 225 -15.56 -13.59 -36.51
C ASP A 225 -14.83 -12.81 -35.41
N ASN A 226 -14.29 -11.65 -35.77
CA ASN A 226 -13.56 -10.77 -34.83
C ASN A 226 -14.52 -9.90 -34.00
N ARG A 227 -15.84 -10.10 -34.14
CA ARG A 227 -16.87 -9.37 -33.40
C ARG A 227 -17.20 -10.09 -32.09
N LEU A 228 -17.38 -9.31 -31.02
CA LEU A 228 -17.89 -9.84 -29.75
C LEU A 228 -19.26 -10.50 -29.98
N PRO A 229 -19.50 -11.73 -29.48
CA PRO A 229 -20.76 -12.45 -29.70
C PRO A 229 -21.92 -11.75 -28.98
N LEU A 230 -22.72 -10.97 -29.69
CA LEU A 230 -23.97 -10.41 -29.17
C LEU A 230 -25.06 -11.50 -29.29
N LYS A 231 -25.56 -12.00 -28.15
CA LYS A 231 -26.78 -12.82 -28.13
C LYS A 231 -27.76 -12.28 -27.08
N ASP A 232 -29.00 -12.12 -27.51
CA ASP A 232 -30.15 -11.70 -26.72
C ASP A 232 -30.53 -12.79 -25.71
N ASP A 233 -30.27 -12.55 -24.42
CA ASP A 233 -30.89 -13.30 -23.31
C ASP A 233 -30.92 -12.40 -22.05
N ASP A 234 -32.01 -12.49 -21.29
CA ASP A 234 -32.42 -11.64 -20.14
C ASP A 234 -31.34 -11.48 -19.04
N HIS A 235 -30.40 -12.42 -18.97
CA HIS A 235 -29.22 -12.38 -18.08
C HIS A 235 -28.15 -11.34 -18.46
N ASN A 236 -28.25 -10.68 -19.63
CA ASN A 236 -27.39 -9.56 -20.00
C ASN A 236 -27.91 -8.21 -19.49
N SER A 237 -29.12 -8.13 -18.91
CA SER A 237 -29.71 -6.86 -18.45
C SER A 237 -28.87 -6.13 -17.41
N GLN A 238 -28.38 -6.82 -16.36
CA GLN A 238 -27.52 -6.22 -15.34
C GLN A 238 -26.15 -5.78 -15.89
N PHE A 239 -25.58 -6.57 -16.80
CA PHE A 239 -24.31 -6.24 -17.47
C PHE A 239 -24.46 -5.00 -18.35
N VAL A 240 -25.49 -4.98 -19.20
CA VAL A 240 -25.83 -3.84 -20.07
C VAL A 240 -26.15 -2.60 -19.22
N GLN A 241 -26.85 -2.76 -18.10
CA GLN A 241 -27.10 -1.67 -17.17
C GLN A 241 -25.79 -1.12 -16.56
N GLN A 242 -24.90 -1.98 -16.07
CA GLN A 242 -23.61 -1.55 -15.52
C GLN A 242 -22.73 -0.88 -16.58
N LEU A 243 -22.72 -1.39 -17.82
CA LEU A 243 -22.04 -0.76 -18.95
C LEU A 243 -22.63 0.62 -19.26
N ASN A 244 -23.95 0.75 -19.34
CA ASN A 244 -24.61 2.02 -19.61
C ASN A 244 -24.32 3.04 -18.51
N GLU A 245 -24.37 2.62 -17.24
CA GLU A 245 -24.02 3.49 -16.12
C GLU A 245 -22.55 3.91 -16.18
N LEU A 246 -21.63 3.00 -16.51
CA LEU A 246 -20.21 3.30 -16.65
C LEU A 246 -19.92 4.22 -17.85
N GLN A 247 -20.59 4.01 -18.98
CA GLN A 247 -20.54 4.89 -20.15
C GLN A 247 -21.08 6.29 -19.81
N SER A 248 -22.19 6.39 -19.08
CA SER A 248 -22.74 7.68 -18.66
C SER A 248 -21.80 8.45 -17.73
N LEU A 249 -21.19 7.77 -16.76
CA LEU A 249 -20.17 8.37 -15.89
C LEU A 249 -18.94 8.81 -16.68
N THR A 250 -18.53 8.01 -17.67
CA THR A 250 -17.39 8.31 -18.56
C THR A 250 -17.69 9.55 -19.41
N ALA A 251 -18.90 9.66 -19.97
CA ALA A 251 -19.32 10.81 -20.75
C ALA A 251 -19.35 12.11 -19.92
N GLN A 252 -19.83 12.04 -18.67
CA GLN A 252 -19.82 13.17 -17.73
C GLN A 252 -18.39 13.67 -17.47
N LEU A 253 -17.42 12.75 -17.34
CA LEU A 253 -16.02 13.11 -17.14
C LEU A 253 -15.40 13.79 -18.35
N TYR A 254 -15.73 13.34 -19.58
CA TYR A 254 -15.22 13.95 -20.81
C TYR A 254 -15.78 15.36 -21.03
N GLN A 255 -17.08 15.57 -20.81
CA GLN A 255 -17.70 16.90 -20.94
C GLN A 255 -17.04 17.95 -20.03
N MET A 256 -16.69 17.57 -18.79
CA MET A 256 -16.01 18.49 -17.85
C MET A 256 -14.53 18.74 -18.17
N ALA A 257 -13.87 17.85 -18.91
CA ALA A 257 -12.50 18.06 -19.37
C ALA A 257 -12.45 19.09 -20.51
N ASP A 258 -13.46 19.09 -21.38
CA ASP A 258 -13.59 20.04 -22.48
C ASP A 258 -14.02 21.44 -21.99
N ASP A 259 -14.90 21.53 -20.99
CA ASP A 259 -15.35 22.80 -20.39
C ASP A 259 -14.24 23.57 -19.63
N LYS A 260 -13.11 22.93 -19.33
CA LYS A 260 -11.95 23.54 -18.63
C LYS A 260 -10.78 23.86 -19.55
N ALA A 261 -10.91 23.60 -20.86
CA ALA A 261 -9.90 23.91 -21.87
C ALA A 261 -10.08 25.32 -22.49
N PHE A 262 -11.00 26.14 -21.95
CA PHE A 262 -11.28 27.52 -22.36
C PHE A 262 -11.12 28.51 -21.21
#